data_AF-A0A9D5M290-F1
#
_entry.id   AF-A0A9D5M290-F1
#
_cell.length_a   1.000
_cell.length_b   1.000
_cell.length_c   1.000
_cell.angle_alpha   90.00
_cell.angle_beta   90.00
_cell.angle_gamma   90.00
#
_symmetry.space_group_name_H-M   'P 1'
#
loop_
_entity.id
_entity.type
_entity.pdbx_description
1 polymer ?
#
loop_
_entity_poly.entity_id
_entity_poly.type
_entity_poly.pdbx_seq_one_letter_code
_entity_poly.pdbx_strand_id
1 'polypeptide(L)'
;MITAKQSVENFKAKMNELVNSKYILADNKVTEVLKTISDSTLLYEIFEHVTENFDYDTFKSVCFSFDENGKGDFTLPKKDEDILAFCFLLLMELDLKKIDLFELCSVCFSSPDGKQGNYNLFATKVLIPFEMTTEKVAYKLINADFEEEVEVKEEEIATPEKEEKEDVKPTFTSKAQILVMKMRDEVILQKKEDKKVGEEYEEVVFVLDELEEFLKNKNPEGITLAFTALKYICKSVKKFKFDLDELAKYIAEVL
;
A
#
# COMPACT_ATOMS: atom_id res chain seq x y z
N MET A 1 8.94 -6.03 20.89
CA MET A 1 8.85 -6.53 19.50
C MET A 1 7.96 -5.59 18.73
N ILE A 2 8.39 -5.15 17.55
CA ILE A 2 7.53 -4.47 16.58
C ILE A 2 6.68 -5.57 15.93
N THR A 3 5.38 -5.35 15.73
CA THR A 3 4.53 -6.35 15.05
C THR A 3 4.73 -6.32 13.54
N ALA A 4 4.38 -7.41 12.85
CA ALA A 4 4.44 -7.47 11.38
C ALA A 4 3.74 -6.27 10.70
N LYS A 5 2.54 -5.90 11.16
CA LYS A 5 1.79 -4.73 10.65
C LYS A 5 2.53 -3.42 10.91
N GLN A 6 3.07 -3.21 12.11
CA GLN A 6 3.87 -2.03 12.44
C GLN A 6 5.17 -1.95 11.63
N SER A 7 5.77 -3.08 11.24
CA SER A 7 6.92 -3.09 10.33
C SER A 7 6.55 -2.56 8.94
N VAL A 8 5.39 -2.98 8.39
CA VAL A 8 4.89 -2.47 7.11
C VAL A 8 4.58 -0.96 7.20
N GLU A 9 3.94 -0.51 8.30
CA GLU A 9 3.68 0.92 8.55
C GLU A 9 4.96 1.75 8.64
N ASN A 10 5.98 1.27 9.36
CA ASN A 10 7.29 1.92 9.45
C ASN A 10 8.00 1.99 8.09
N PHE A 11 7.95 0.89 7.31
CA PHE A 11 8.48 0.87 5.94
C PHE A 11 7.77 1.88 5.04
N LYS A 12 6.43 1.97 5.08
CA LYS A 12 5.67 2.98 4.34
C LYS A 12 6.04 4.40 4.75
N ALA A 13 6.22 4.67 6.05
CA ALA A 13 6.68 5.98 6.50
C ALA A 13 8.05 6.35 5.88
N LYS A 14 9.00 5.41 5.82
CA LYS A 14 10.32 5.63 5.21
C LYS A 14 10.30 5.69 3.69
N MET A 15 9.45 4.93 3.02
CA MET A 15 9.21 5.08 1.58
C MET A 15 8.61 6.45 1.26
N ASN A 16 7.64 6.94 2.03
CA ASN A 16 7.08 8.27 1.85
C ASN A 16 8.10 9.39 2.13
N GLU A 17 8.98 9.24 3.14
CA GLU A 17 10.11 10.15 3.34
C GLU A 17 11.07 10.17 2.13
N LEU A 18 11.37 9.01 1.53
CA LEU A 18 12.23 8.90 0.35
C LEU A 18 11.57 9.50 -0.90
N VAL A 19 10.35 9.08 -1.23
CA VAL A 19 9.58 9.52 -2.41
C VAL A 19 9.40 11.04 -2.43
N ASN A 20 9.09 11.65 -1.28
CA ASN A 20 8.86 13.10 -1.17
C ASN A 20 10.14 13.90 -0.86
N SER A 21 11.32 13.26 -0.84
CA SER A 21 12.57 13.95 -0.55
C SER A 21 13.06 14.85 -1.70
N LYS A 22 13.91 15.82 -1.34
CA LYS A 22 14.73 16.52 -2.34
C LYS A 22 15.81 15.56 -2.85
N TYR A 23 16.10 15.61 -4.15
CA TYR A 23 17.06 14.69 -4.79
C TYR A 23 18.40 14.57 -4.03
N ILE A 24 18.94 15.69 -3.51
CA ILE A 24 20.18 15.72 -2.72
C ILE A 24 20.16 14.92 -1.39
N LEU A 25 18.99 14.50 -0.91
CA LEU A 25 18.81 13.72 0.31
C LEU A 25 18.47 12.25 0.02
N ALA A 26 18.14 11.91 -1.23
CA ALA A 26 17.61 10.60 -1.60
C ALA A 26 18.58 9.47 -1.23
N ASP A 27 19.89 9.64 -1.46
CA ASP A 27 20.93 8.69 -1.06
C ASP A 27 20.84 8.25 0.41
N ASN A 28 20.74 9.21 1.34
CA ASN A 28 20.62 8.90 2.77
C ASN A 28 19.28 8.22 3.09
N LYS A 29 18.22 8.55 2.35
CA LYS A 29 16.88 7.99 2.53
C LYS A 29 16.75 6.57 1.98
N VAL A 30 17.51 6.21 0.93
CA VAL A 30 17.66 4.82 0.49
C VAL A 30 18.25 3.97 1.63
N THR A 31 19.30 4.45 2.30
CA THR A 31 19.88 3.77 3.47
C THR A 31 18.88 3.61 4.62
N GLU A 32 18.02 4.61 4.88
CA GLU A 32 16.97 4.51 5.91
C GLU A 32 15.89 3.46 5.55
N VAL A 33 15.49 3.37 4.28
CA VAL A 33 14.53 2.35 3.80
C VAL A 33 15.14 0.95 3.94
N LEU A 34 16.37 0.74 3.47
CA LEU A 34 17.03 -0.56 3.53
C LEU A 34 17.25 -1.05 4.97
N LYS A 35 17.57 -0.14 5.90
CA LYS A 35 17.62 -0.46 7.34
C LYS A 35 16.27 -0.88 7.89
N THR A 36 15.20 -0.19 7.49
CA THR A 36 13.83 -0.52 7.93
C THR A 36 13.40 -1.91 7.45
N ILE A 37 13.89 -2.35 6.29
CA ILE A 37 13.74 -3.72 5.81
C ILE A 37 14.56 -4.69 6.69
N SER A 38 15.85 -4.44 6.91
CA SER A 38 16.70 -5.36 7.69
C SER A 38 16.31 -5.49 9.17
N ASP A 39 15.70 -4.45 9.73
CA ASP A 39 15.24 -4.42 11.13
C ASP A 39 13.89 -5.13 11.34
N SER A 40 13.25 -5.62 10.26
CA SER A 40 11.98 -6.36 10.28
C SER A 40 12.14 -7.78 9.76
N THR A 41 11.84 -8.78 10.60
CA THR A 41 11.84 -10.19 10.21
C THR A 41 11.00 -10.47 8.96
N LEU A 42 9.74 -10.02 8.95
CA LEU A 42 8.84 -10.23 7.80
C LEU A 42 9.38 -9.60 6.50
N LEU A 43 9.85 -8.35 6.54
CA LEU A 43 10.34 -7.70 5.33
C LEU A 43 11.66 -8.33 4.88
N TYR A 44 12.55 -8.68 5.80
CA TYR A 44 13.77 -9.40 5.52
C TYR A 44 13.50 -10.74 4.83
N GLU A 45 12.59 -11.56 5.36
CA GLU A 45 12.21 -12.86 4.78
C GLU A 45 11.57 -12.73 3.39
N ILE A 46 10.71 -11.72 3.18
CA ILE A 46 10.18 -11.41 1.84
C ILE A 46 11.32 -11.13 0.86
N PHE A 47 12.26 -10.26 1.22
CA PHE A 47 13.33 -9.84 0.31
C PHE A 47 14.42 -10.91 0.13
N GLU A 48 14.71 -11.72 1.15
CA GLU A 48 15.53 -12.93 1.03
C GLU A 48 14.89 -13.90 0.03
N HIS A 49 13.59 -14.19 0.17
CA HIS A 49 12.89 -15.12 -0.73
C HIS A 49 12.81 -14.62 -2.18
N VAL A 50 12.36 -13.37 -2.43
CA VAL A 50 12.22 -12.91 -3.83
C VAL A 50 13.55 -12.67 -4.54
N THR A 51 14.64 -12.44 -3.79
CA THR A 51 15.99 -12.34 -4.40
C THR A 51 16.68 -13.69 -4.56
N GLU A 52 16.15 -14.77 -3.96
CA GLU A 52 16.69 -16.10 -4.11
C GLU A 52 16.65 -16.55 -5.58
N ASN A 53 17.83 -16.79 -6.17
CA ASN A 53 18.00 -17.16 -7.59
C ASN A 53 17.49 -16.11 -8.60
N PHE A 54 17.24 -14.86 -8.19
CA PHE A 54 16.81 -13.80 -9.11
C PHE A 54 17.97 -13.31 -10.01
N ASP A 55 17.81 -13.44 -11.33
CA ASP A 55 18.81 -13.00 -12.32
C ASP A 55 18.77 -11.48 -12.53
N TYR A 56 19.34 -10.76 -11.55
CA TYR A 56 19.35 -9.30 -11.53
C TYR A 56 20.04 -8.68 -12.75
N ASP A 57 21.14 -9.26 -13.24
CA ASP A 57 21.89 -8.71 -14.38
C ASP A 57 21.07 -8.79 -15.68
N THR A 58 20.40 -9.93 -15.93
CA THR A 58 19.48 -10.05 -17.07
C THR A 58 18.32 -9.06 -16.92
N PHE A 59 17.66 -9.00 -15.76
CA PHE A 59 16.55 -8.06 -15.54
C PHE A 59 16.98 -6.59 -15.70
N LYS A 60 18.17 -6.21 -15.21
CA LYS A 60 18.75 -4.87 -15.37
C LYS A 60 18.94 -4.50 -16.85
N SER A 61 19.39 -5.43 -17.69
CA SER A 61 19.51 -5.22 -19.14
C SER A 61 18.18 -5.09 -19.89
N VAL A 62 17.09 -5.64 -19.34
CA VAL A 62 15.74 -5.57 -19.91
C VAL A 62 14.97 -4.35 -19.41
N CYS A 63 15.14 -4.00 -18.13
CA CYS A 63 14.46 -2.88 -17.48
C CYS A 63 15.05 -1.52 -17.89
N PHE A 64 16.36 -1.44 -18.13
CA PHE A 64 17.02 -0.26 -18.68
C PHE A 64 17.37 -0.49 -20.15
N SER A 65 16.65 0.19 -21.04
CA SER A 65 16.93 0.19 -22.48
C SER A 65 17.52 1.54 -22.90
N PHE A 66 18.43 1.54 -23.88
CA PHE A 66 19.10 2.76 -24.36
C PHE A 66 18.95 2.86 -25.87
N ASP A 67 18.68 4.06 -26.38
CA ASP A 67 18.64 4.33 -27.82
C ASP A 67 20.04 4.59 -28.42
N GLU A 68 20.10 4.75 -29.75
CA GLU A 68 21.35 5.05 -30.48
C GLU A 68 22.01 6.39 -30.06
N ASN A 69 21.27 7.27 -29.38
CA ASN A 69 21.74 8.56 -28.87
C ASN A 69 22.17 8.48 -27.39
N GLY A 70 22.12 7.30 -26.76
CA GLY A 70 22.42 7.09 -25.34
C GLY A 70 21.33 7.57 -24.39
N LYS A 71 20.11 7.87 -24.88
CA LYS A 71 18.97 8.17 -24.03
C LYS A 71 18.40 6.87 -23.44
N GLY A 72 18.30 6.80 -22.12
CA GLY A 72 17.67 5.67 -21.44
C GLY A 72 16.14 5.79 -21.39
N ASP A 73 15.47 4.64 -21.41
CA ASP A 73 14.10 4.49 -20.89
C ASP A 73 14.05 3.31 -19.92
N PHE A 74 13.09 3.39 -18.99
CA PHE A 74 12.89 2.44 -17.92
C PHE A 74 11.51 1.79 -17.98
N THR A 75 11.49 0.45 -17.94
CA THR A 75 10.31 -0.39 -17.80
C THR A 75 10.47 -1.34 -16.62
N LEU A 76 9.48 -1.33 -15.72
CA LEU A 76 9.44 -2.19 -14.53
C LEU A 76 9.05 -3.65 -14.91
N PRO A 77 9.50 -4.68 -14.15
CA PRO A 77 8.95 -6.03 -14.27
C PRO A 77 7.43 -6.09 -14.04
N LYS A 78 6.80 -7.22 -14.40
CA LYS A 78 5.32 -7.36 -14.39
C LYS A 78 4.76 -8.20 -13.24
N LYS A 79 5.54 -9.10 -12.64
CA LYS A 79 5.10 -9.89 -11.50
C LYS A 79 5.44 -9.17 -10.19
N ASP A 80 4.64 -9.41 -9.15
CA ASP A 80 4.87 -8.81 -7.82
C ASP A 80 6.29 -9.15 -7.33
N GLU A 81 6.70 -10.41 -7.46
CA GLU A 81 7.99 -10.94 -6.99
C GLU A 81 9.17 -10.34 -7.76
N ASP A 82 9.08 -10.31 -9.10
CA ASP A 82 10.11 -9.71 -9.96
C ASP A 82 10.29 -8.20 -9.68
N ILE A 83 9.20 -7.48 -9.39
CA ILE A 83 9.23 -6.06 -9.02
C ILE A 83 9.97 -5.86 -7.70
N LEU A 84 9.64 -6.67 -6.68
CA LEU A 84 10.25 -6.59 -5.37
C LEU A 84 11.75 -6.87 -5.42
N ALA A 85 12.14 -7.98 -6.06
CA ALA A 85 13.54 -8.37 -6.20
C ALA A 85 14.35 -7.31 -6.97
N PHE A 86 13.84 -6.86 -8.12
CA PHE A 86 14.52 -5.88 -8.96
C PHE A 86 14.71 -4.53 -8.24
N CYS A 87 13.65 -4.00 -7.64
CA CYS A 87 13.70 -2.70 -6.96
C CYS A 87 14.57 -2.75 -5.70
N PHE A 88 14.47 -3.81 -4.90
CA PHE A 88 15.31 -3.98 -3.71
C PHE A 88 16.79 -4.04 -4.06
N LEU A 89 17.17 -4.86 -5.06
CA LEU A 89 18.55 -4.97 -5.51
C LEU A 89 19.06 -3.67 -6.17
N LEU A 90 18.21 -2.94 -6.89
CA LEU A 90 18.54 -1.60 -7.39
C LEU A 90 18.81 -0.61 -6.25
N LEU A 91 17.98 -0.59 -5.19
CA LEU A 91 18.22 0.24 -4.01
C LEU A 91 19.52 -0.14 -3.30
N MET A 92 19.84 -1.44 -3.19
CA MET A 92 21.12 -1.93 -2.67
C MET A 92 22.32 -1.43 -3.50
N GLU A 93 22.23 -1.41 -4.84
CA GLU A 93 23.31 -0.90 -5.70
C GLU A 93 23.52 0.63 -5.56
N LEU A 94 22.44 1.38 -5.28
CA LEU A 94 22.48 2.83 -5.02
C LEU A 94 23.06 3.15 -3.63
N ASP A 95 22.76 2.34 -2.61
CA ASP A 95 23.33 2.45 -1.26
C ASP A 95 24.84 2.14 -1.28
N LEU A 96 25.22 1.04 -1.94
CA LEU A 96 26.61 0.60 -2.15
C LEU A 96 27.41 1.49 -3.12
N LYS A 97 26.82 2.54 -3.70
CA LYS A 97 27.44 3.46 -4.67
C LYS A 97 28.03 2.76 -5.90
N LYS A 98 27.44 1.63 -6.31
CA LYS A 98 27.73 0.98 -7.59
C LYS A 98 27.06 1.70 -8.77
N ILE A 99 25.90 2.30 -8.51
CA ILE A 99 25.19 3.19 -9.43
C ILE A 99 25.10 4.56 -8.75
N ASP A 100 25.41 5.63 -9.49
CA ASP A 100 25.10 7.00 -9.06
C ASP A 100 23.62 7.31 -9.36
N LEU A 101 22.86 7.70 -8.33
CA LEU A 101 21.43 7.98 -8.45
C LEU A 101 21.15 9.14 -9.41
N PHE A 102 22.02 10.15 -9.46
CA PHE A 102 21.81 11.35 -10.27
C PHE A 102 22.11 11.09 -11.74
N GLU A 103 23.14 10.30 -12.04
CA GLU A 103 23.42 9.79 -13.39
C GLU A 103 22.27 8.92 -13.88
N LEU A 104 21.83 7.93 -13.07
CA LEU A 104 20.69 7.07 -13.39
C LEU A 104 19.42 7.88 -13.70
N CYS A 105 19.07 8.83 -12.82
CA CYS A 105 17.93 9.71 -13.02
C CYS A 105 18.07 10.57 -14.29
N SER A 106 19.28 11.07 -14.58
CA SER A 106 19.51 11.95 -15.73
C SER A 106 19.45 11.23 -17.07
N VAL A 107 19.90 9.97 -17.13
CA VAL A 107 19.91 9.18 -18.36
C VAL A 107 18.57 8.48 -18.62
N CYS A 108 17.99 7.82 -17.60
CA CYS A 108 16.81 6.95 -17.77
C CYS A 108 15.47 7.60 -17.37
N PHE A 109 15.50 8.74 -16.67
CA PHE A 109 14.31 9.39 -16.11
C PHE A 109 14.28 10.89 -16.42
N SER A 110 14.78 11.32 -17.59
CA SER A 110 14.95 12.72 -17.95
C SER A 110 13.61 13.50 -18.05
N SER A 111 13.51 14.64 -17.36
CA SER A 111 12.38 15.56 -17.30
C SER A 111 12.79 17.01 -17.65
N PRO A 112 11.90 17.83 -18.24
CA PRO A 112 12.10 19.28 -18.39
C PRO A 112 12.38 20.02 -17.07
N ASP A 113 11.90 19.51 -15.93
CA ASP A 113 12.03 20.16 -14.61
C ASP A 113 13.40 19.93 -13.94
N GLY A 114 14.39 19.45 -14.71
CA GLY A 114 15.77 19.25 -14.27
C GLY A 114 15.91 18.16 -13.21
N LYS A 115 16.97 18.26 -12.39
CA LYS A 115 17.38 17.17 -11.47
C LYS A 115 16.28 16.68 -10.52
N GLN A 116 15.45 17.58 -9.99
CA GLN A 116 14.33 17.19 -9.13
C GLN A 116 13.20 16.54 -9.96
N GLY A 117 12.90 17.05 -11.16
CA GLY A 117 11.97 16.40 -12.09
C GLY A 117 12.38 14.97 -12.43
N ASN A 118 13.68 14.76 -12.69
CA ASN A 118 14.21 13.44 -12.98
C ASN A 118 14.03 12.48 -11.80
N TYR A 119 14.32 12.96 -10.59
CA TYR A 119 14.11 12.19 -9.37
C TYR A 119 12.62 11.87 -9.13
N ASN A 120 11.71 12.82 -9.38
CA ASN A 120 10.27 12.59 -9.26
C ASN A 120 9.77 11.54 -10.26
N LEU A 121 10.34 11.47 -11.47
CA LEU A 121 10.05 10.41 -12.44
C LEU A 121 10.59 9.05 -11.98
N PHE A 122 11.80 8.99 -11.43
CA PHE A 122 12.35 7.78 -10.80
C PHE A 122 11.45 7.31 -9.64
N ALA A 123 11.05 8.21 -8.75
CA ALA A 123 10.14 7.89 -7.64
C ALA A 123 8.79 7.33 -8.14
N THR A 124 8.23 7.94 -9.19
CA THR A 124 6.95 7.51 -9.79
C THR A 124 7.05 6.16 -10.50
N LYS A 125 8.14 5.91 -11.24
CA LYS A 125 8.33 4.68 -12.04
C LYS A 125 8.90 3.49 -11.24
N VAL A 126 9.59 3.75 -10.11
CA VAL A 126 10.34 2.73 -9.34
C VAL A 126 9.86 2.64 -7.90
N LEU A 127 9.94 3.74 -7.14
CA LEU A 127 9.75 3.74 -5.69
C LEU A 127 8.29 3.51 -5.28
N ILE A 128 7.33 4.19 -5.92
CA ILE A 128 5.90 4.02 -5.63
C ILE A 128 5.43 2.59 -5.97
N PRO A 129 5.73 2.00 -7.15
CA PRO A 129 5.46 0.59 -7.41
C PRO A 129 6.09 -0.36 -6.39
N PHE A 130 7.32 -0.09 -5.94
CA PHE A 130 8.00 -0.87 -4.93
C PHE A 130 7.28 -0.82 -3.57
N GLU A 131 6.89 0.37 -3.09
CA GLU A 131 6.12 0.51 -1.85
C GLU A 131 4.79 -0.25 -1.92
N MET A 132 4.00 -0.01 -2.96
CA MET A 132 2.68 -0.62 -3.15
C MET A 132 2.76 -2.15 -3.26
N THR A 133 3.77 -2.67 -3.95
CA THR A 133 3.96 -4.12 -4.12
C THR A 133 4.42 -4.77 -2.81
N THR A 134 5.28 -4.08 -2.04
CA THR A 134 5.77 -4.57 -0.74
C THR A 134 4.61 -4.66 0.26
N GLU A 135 3.79 -3.61 0.33
CA GLU A 135 2.58 -3.58 1.15
C GLU A 135 1.61 -4.72 0.77
N LYS A 136 1.35 -4.89 -0.53
CA LYS A 136 0.47 -5.94 -1.07
C LYS A 136 0.95 -7.35 -0.72
N VAL A 137 2.25 -7.63 -0.84
CA VAL A 137 2.81 -8.96 -0.52
C VAL A 137 2.87 -9.19 0.99
N ALA A 138 3.32 -8.20 1.77
CA ALA A 138 3.39 -8.31 3.21
C ALA A 138 2.01 -8.53 3.85
N TYR A 139 0.97 -7.82 3.41
CA TYR A 139 -0.39 -8.06 3.93
C TYR A 139 -1.01 -9.38 3.47
N LYS A 140 -0.65 -9.92 2.29
CA LYS A 140 -1.04 -11.29 1.91
C LYS A 140 -0.48 -12.32 2.90
N LEU A 141 0.82 -12.25 3.20
CA LEU A 141 1.48 -13.17 4.13
C LEU A 141 0.91 -13.04 5.54
N ILE A 142 0.83 -11.82 6.08
CA ILE A 142 0.23 -11.55 7.40
C ILE A 142 -1.17 -12.16 7.50
N ASN A 143 -1.99 -12.07 6.45
CA ASN A 143 -3.35 -12.64 6.46
C ASN A 143 -3.37 -14.16 6.27
N ALA A 144 -2.44 -14.75 5.50
CA ALA A 144 -2.31 -16.19 5.34
C ALA A 144 -1.86 -16.87 6.65
N ASP A 145 -0.91 -16.28 7.38
CA ASP A 145 -0.47 -16.75 8.70
C ASP A 145 -1.64 -16.81 9.70
N PHE A 146 -2.60 -15.88 9.58
CA PHE A 146 -3.84 -15.89 10.39
C PHE A 146 -4.84 -16.99 9.98
N GLU A 147 -4.80 -17.49 8.75
CA GLU A 147 -5.68 -18.58 8.29
C GLU A 147 -5.11 -19.95 8.71
N GLU A 148 -3.79 -20.18 8.53
CA GLU A 148 -3.13 -21.42 8.97
C GLU A 148 -3.12 -21.58 10.51
N GLU A 149 -2.94 -20.50 11.28
CA GLU A 149 -3.03 -20.54 12.74
C GLU A 149 -4.44 -20.85 13.28
N VAL A 150 -5.48 -20.74 12.45
CA VAL A 150 -6.88 -21.04 12.83
C VAL A 150 -7.23 -22.49 12.51
N GLU A 151 -6.89 -23.01 11.32
CA GLU A 151 -7.17 -24.42 10.98
C GLU A 151 -6.47 -25.40 11.93
N VAL A 152 -5.24 -25.12 12.35
CA VAL A 152 -4.47 -26.01 13.25
C VAL A 152 -5.02 -26.02 14.69
N LYS A 153 -5.88 -25.06 15.09
CA LYS A 153 -6.41 -24.96 16.46
C LYS A 153 -7.84 -25.49 16.65
N GLU A 154 -8.56 -25.86 15.58
CA GLU A 154 -9.95 -26.33 15.69
C GLU A 154 -10.12 -27.86 15.85
N GLU A 155 -9.07 -28.68 15.68
CA GLU A 155 -9.20 -30.16 15.76
C GLU A 155 -9.01 -30.80 17.16
N GLU A 156 -8.58 -30.08 18.21
CA GLU A 156 -8.44 -30.66 19.56
C GLU A 156 -9.38 -30.07 20.65
N ILE A 157 -10.36 -30.91 21.02
CA ILE A 157 -10.97 -31.11 22.35
C ILE A 157 -12.32 -30.39 22.64
N ALA A 158 -13.23 -31.17 23.24
CA ALA A 158 -14.63 -30.84 23.52
C ALA A 158 -14.89 -30.11 24.87
N THR A 159 -16.12 -29.59 25.00
CA THR A 159 -16.73 -28.74 26.06
C THR A 159 -17.03 -29.49 27.39
N PRO A 160 -17.57 -28.89 28.51
CA PRO A 160 -18.19 -27.54 28.68
C PRO A 160 -18.00 -26.72 30.02
N GLU A 161 -18.44 -25.44 30.03
CA GLU A 161 -18.79 -24.54 31.19
C GLU A 161 -17.70 -24.16 32.25
N LYS A 162 -17.64 -22.96 32.89
CA LYS A 162 -18.38 -21.67 32.85
C LYS A 162 -17.59 -20.50 33.53
N GLU A 163 -18.04 -19.26 33.27
CA GLU A 163 -17.90 -18.00 34.07
C GLU A 163 -16.57 -17.20 34.12
N GLU A 164 -16.58 -16.05 33.43
CA GLU A 164 -16.24 -14.66 33.86
C GLU A 164 -14.89 -14.34 34.59
N LYS A 165 -14.17 -13.24 34.32
CA LYS A 165 -14.53 -11.97 33.62
C LYS A 165 -13.27 -11.20 33.14
N GLU A 166 -13.50 -10.40 32.08
CA GLU A 166 -12.71 -9.25 31.61
C GLU A 166 -11.29 -9.56 31.00
N ASP A 167 -10.89 -9.04 29.81
CA ASP A 167 -11.63 -8.23 28.82
C ASP A 167 -11.05 -8.28 27.36
N VAL A 168 -10.74 -7.13 26.72
CA VAL A 168 -10.61 -6.89 25.26
C VAL A 168 -9.21 -6.33 24.89
N LYS A 169 -8.45 -6.78 23.87
CA LYS A 169 -8.66 -7.09 22.42
C LYS A 169 -8.63 -5.81 21.51
N PRO A 170 -8.86 -5.87 20.17
CA PRO A 170 -7.80 -5.75 19.15
C PRO A 170 -7.96 -4.50 18.25
N THR A 171 -7.08 -4.29 17.24
CA THR A 171 -7.43 -3.46 16.06
C THR A 171 -8.42 -4.22 15.18
N PHE A 172 -9.67 -4.22 15.66
CA PHE A 172 -10.84 -4.84 15.08
C PHE A 172 -11.22 -4.10 13.79
N THR A 173 -11.03 -4.74 12.62
CA THR A 173 -11.64 -4.25 11.39
C THR A 173 -13.14 -4.43 11.50
N SER A 174 -13.86 -3.37 11.82
CA SER A 174 -15.29 -3.47 12.09
C SER A 174 -16.06 -3.83 10.82
N LYS A 175 -17.23 -4.43 10.97
CA LYS A 175 -18.12 -4.72 9.82
C LYS A 175 -18.44 -3.44 9.02
N ALA A 176 -18.47 -2.28 9.68
CA ALA A 176 -18.62 -0.98 9.04
C ALA A 176 -17.42 -0.65 8.14
N GLN A 177 -16.18 -0.81 8.63
CA GLN A 177 -14.97 -0.58 7.82
C GLN A 177 -14.94 -1.51 6.60
N ILE A 178 -15.19 -2.81 6.80
CA ILE A 178 -15.23 -3.80 5.69
C ILE A 178 -16.29 -3.41 4.64
N LEU A 179 -17.46 -2.93 5.08
CA LEU A 179 -18.54 -2.54 4.19
C LEU A 179 -18.22 -1.24 3.42
N VAL A 180 -17.61 -0.24 4.08
CA VAL A 180 -17.16 1.02 3.45
C VAL A 180 -16.10 0.76 2.37
N MET A 181 -15.13 -0.12 2.64
CA MET A 181 -14.11 -0.52 1.65
C MET A 181 -14.76 -1.17 0.41
N LYS A 182 -15.72 -2.08 0.61
CA LYS A 182 -16.46 -2.70 -0.51
C LYS A 182 -17.25 -1.68 -1.34
N MET A 183 -17.93 -0.74 -0.68
CA MET A 183 -18.67 0.33 -1.37
C MET A 183 -17.72 1.21 -2.20
N ARG A 184 -16.52 1.50 -1.69
CA ARG A 184 -15.49 2.28 -2.40
C ARG A 184 -15.00 1.58 -3.65
N ASP A 185 -14.67 0.29 -3.56
CA ASP A 185 -14.22 -0.51 -4.70
C ASP A 185 -15.31 -0.62 -5.78
N GLU A 186 -16.59 -0.73 -5.39
CA GLU A 186 -17.71 -0.70 -6.31
C GLU A 186 -17.80 0.64 -7.07
N VAL A 187 -17.64 1.78 -6.39
CA VAL A 187 -17.63 3.11 -7.02
C VAL A 187 -16.48 3.27 -8.01
N ILE A 188 -15.29 2.80 -7.65
CA ILE A 188 -14.11 2.84 -8.51
C ILE A 188 -14.31 1.96 -9.75
N LEU A 189 -14.98 0.81 -9.62
CA LEU A 189 -15.34 -0.04 -10.76
C LEU A 189 -16.38 0.64 -11.65
N GLN A 190 -17.47 1.17 -11.06
CA GLN A 190 -18.50 1.92 -11.79
C GLN A 190 -17.94 3.17 -12.50
N LYS A 191 -16.87 3.80 -11.98
CA LYS A 191 -16.18 4.94 -12.64
C LYS A 191 -15.44 4.52 -13.91
N LYS A 192 -14.94 3.28 -13.97
CA LYS A 192 -14.23 2.74 -15.15
C LYS A 192 -15.19 2.31 -16.26
N GLU A 193 -16.41 1.94 -15.91
CA GLU A 193 -17.43 1.47 -16.86
C GLU A 193 -18.26 2.61 -17.48
N ASP A 194 -18.44 3.74 -16.78
CA ASP A 194 -19.16 4.90 -17.32
C ASP A 194 -18.27 5.75 -18.24
N LYS A 195 -18.76 6.03 -19.45
CA LYS A 195 -18.10 6.86 -20.46
C LYS A 195 -18.25 8.36 -20.19
N LYS A 196 -19.04 8.76 -19.19
CA LYS A 196 -19.12 10.13 -18.67
C LYS A 196 -18.62 10.17 -17.23
N VAL A 197 -17.33 10.47 -17.09
CA VAL A 197 -16.74 10.77 -15.77
C VAL A 197 -17.29 12.11 -15.29
N GLY A 198 -18.08 12.08 -14.22
CA GLY A 198 -18.52 13.27 -13.48
C GLY A 198 -17.79 13.40 -12.14
N GLU A 199 -17.75 14.61 -11.60
CA GLU A 199 -17.19 14.95 -10.28
C GLU A 199 -17.85 14.13 -9.15
N GLU A 200 -19.11 13.73 -9.35
CA GLU A 200 -19.93 12.84 -8.50
C GLU A 200 -19.22 11.57 -8.01
N TYR A 201 -18.28 11.00 -8.78
CA TYR A 201 -17.51 9.83 -8.34
C TYR A 201 -16.42 10.17 -7.34
N GLU A 202 -15.79 11.34 -7.50
CA GLU A 202 -14.65 11.77 -6.69
C GLU A 202 -15.16 12.26 -5.32
N GLU A 203 -16.31 12.95 -5.29
CA GLU A 203 -17.03 13.27 -4.06
C GLU A 203 -17.38 12.02 -3.24
N VAL A 204 -17.88 10.95 -3.88
CA VAL A 204 -18.24 9.70 -3.17
C VAL A 204 -17.02 8.97 -2.64
N VAL A 205 -15.97 8.81 -3.46
CA VAL A 205 -14.73 8.14 -3.01
C VAL A 205 -14.10 8.91 -1.85
N PHE A 206 -14.04 10.24 -1.93
CA PHE A 206 -13.53 11.08 -0.85
C PHE A 206 -14.33 10.90 0.46
N VAL A 207 -15.66 10.90 0.41
CA VAL A 207 -16.51 10.70 1.60
C VAL A 207 -16.38 9.28 2.17
N LEU A 208 -16.12 8.27 1.34
CA LEU A 208 -15.87 6.89 1.80
C LEU A 208 -14.48 6.75 2.43
N ASP A 209 -13.45 7.39 1.87
CA ASP A 209 -12.09 7.43 2.43
C ASP A 209 -12.08 8.10 3.82
N GLU A 210 -12.70 9.27 3.96
CA GLU A 210 -12.89 9.97 5.24
C GLU A 210 -13.68 9.12 6.25
N LEU A 211 -14.76 8.46 5.82
CA LEU A 211 -15.55 7.58 6.70
C LEU A 211 -14.74 6.37 7.17
N GLU A 212 -13.91 5.78 6.30
CA GLU A 212 -13.01 4.68 6.68
C GLU A 212 -11.96 5.15 7.70
N GLU A 213 -11.36 6.33 7.51
CA GLU A 213 -10.41 6.91 8.46
C GLU A 213 -11.05 7.22 9.82
N PHE A 214 -12.23 7.87 9.85
CA PHE A 214 -12.93 8.13 11.11
C PHE A 214 -13.38 6.85 11.81
N LEU A 215 -13.74 5.80 11.07
CA LEU A 215 -14.03 4.48 11.62
C LEU A 215 -12.78 3.79 12.19
N LYS A 216 -11.60 3.93 11.57
CA LYS A 216 -10.33 3.42 12.10
C LYS A 216 -9.94 4.13 13.39
N ASN A 217 -10.04 5.46 13.38
CA ASN A 217 -9.68 6.33 14.50
C ASN A 217 -10.77 6.40 15.60
N LYS A 218 -11.90 5.69 15.44
CA LYS A 218 -13.08 5.72 16.33
C LYS A 218 -13.55 7.15 16.67
N ASN A 219 -13.57 8.03 15.68
CA ASN A 219 -13.99 9.42 15.84
C ASN A 219 -15.52 9.53 15.62
N PRO A 220 -16.35 9.63 16.67
CA PRO A 220 -17.81 9.57 16.53
C PRO A 220 -18.39 10.75 15.76
N GLU A 221 -17.78 11.93 15.90
CA GLU A 221 -18.19 13.17 15.25
C GLU A 221 -17.87 13.12 13.76
N GLY A 222 -16.66 12.65 13.41
CA GLY A 222 -16.23 12.40 12.04
C GLY A 222 -17.05 11.31 11.34
N ILE A 223 -17.28 10.17 12.01
CA ILE A 223 -18.14 9.08 11.52
C ILE A 223 -19.54 9.62 11.22
N THR A 224 -20.13 10.39 12.14
CA THR A 224 -21.46 10.98 11.98
C THR A 224 -21.51 11.97 10.81
N LEU A 225 -20.48 12.82 10.67
CA LEU A 225 -20.37 13.81 9.60
C LEU A 225 -20.25 13.14 8.22
N ALA A 226 -19.28 12.23 8.04
CA ALA A 226 -19.03 11.54 6.78
C ALA A 226 -20.20 10.63 6.38
N PHE A 227 -20.80 9.90 7.33
CA PHE A 227 -21.98 9.09 7.05
C PHE A 227 -23.22 9.94 6.70
N THR A 228 -23.34 11.15 7.27
CA THR A 228 -24.39 12.11 6.89
C THR A 228 -24.16 12.65 5.48
N ALA A 229 -22.91 12.98 5.12
CA ALA A 229 -22.56 13.38 3.75
C ALA A 229 -22.90 12.27 2.74
N LEU A 230 -22.52 11.02 3.03
CA LEU A 230 -22.82 9.84 2.19
C LEU A 230 -24.33 9.68 1.97
N LYS A 231 -25.15 9.85 3.03
CA LYS A 231 -26.61 9.84 2.96
C LYS A 231 -27.19 10.94 2.07
N TYR A 232 -26.59 12.14 2.04
CA TYR A 232 -27.04 13.20 1.15
C TYR A 232 -26.63 12.93 -0.30
N ILE A 233 -25.42 12.46 -0.54
CA ILE A 233 -24.94 12.13 -1.90
C ILE A 233 -25.77 10.99 -2.51
N CYS A 234 -26.10 9.94 -1.77
CA CYS A 234 -26.97 8.86 -2.26
C CYS A 234 -28.42 9.32 -2.55
N LYS A 235 -28.86 10.42 -1.94
CA LYS A 235 -30.19 11.02 -2.21
C LYS A 235 -30.18 11.93 -3.45
N SER A 236 -29.11 12.69 -3.67
CA SER A 236 -28.96 13.55 -4.86
C SER A 236 -28.57 12.74 -6.10
N VAL A 237 -27.62 11.81 -5.96
CA VAL A 237 -27.05 10.99 -7.03
C VAL A 237 -27.57 9.56 -6.94
N LYS A 238 -28.70 9.29 -7.62
CA LYS A 238 -29.39 7.97 -7.65
C LYS A 238 -28.60 6.81 -8.29
N LYS A 239 -27.34 7.06 -8.66
CA LYS A 239 -26.43 6.14 -9.33
C LYS A 239 -25.91 5.07 -8.36
N PHE A 240 -25.52 5.53 -7.17
CA PHE A 240 -24.94 4.71 -6.11
C PHE A 240 -26.05 4.07 -5.26
N LYS A 241 -25.98 2.76 -5.05
CA LYS A 241 -27.03 1.96 -4.38
C LYS A 241 -26.45 1.19 -3.20
N PHE A 242 -25.92 1.93 -2.23
CA PHE A 242 -25.39 1.38 -1.00
C PHE A 242 -26.51 0.94 -0.05
N ASP A 243 -26.28 -0.16 0.68
CA ASP A 243 -27.10 -0.50 1.85
C ASP A 243 -26.71 0.38 3.04
N LEU A 244 -27.33 1.56 3.10
CA LEU A 244 -27.10 2.55 4.15
C LEU A 244 -27.74 2.15 5.49
N ASP A 245 -28.65 1.18 5.51
CA ASP A 245 -29.29 0.70 6.74
C ASP A 245 -28.44 -0.40 7.40
N GLU A 246 -27.84 -1.31 6.61
CA GLU A 246 -26.80 -2.21 7.07
C GLU A 246 -25.57 -1.43 7.57
N LEU A 247 -25.12 -0.43 6.81
CA LEU A 247 -24.01 0.43 7.23
C LEU A 247 -24.34 1.23 8.51
N ALA A 248 -25.57 1.76 8.66
CA ALA A 248 -26.01 2.40 9.90
C ALA A 248 -25.92 1.45 11.10
N LYS A 249 -26.36 0.20 10.91
CA LYS A 249 -26.32 -0.84 11.95
C LYS A 249 -24.89 -1.14 12.37
N TYR A 250 -23.98 -1.36 11.41
CA TYR A 250 -22.58 -1.63 11.74
C TYR A 250 -21.83 -0.42 12.30
N ILE A 251 -22.20 0.80 11.91
CA ILE A 251 -21.67 2.03 12.55
C ILE A 251 -22.11 2.08 14.03
N ALA A 252 -23.35 1.72 14.34
CA ALA A 252 -23.84 1.62 15.72
C ALA A 252 -23.24 0.43 16.52
N GLU A 253 -22.51 -0.49 15.88
CA GLU A 253 -21.68 -1.50 16.55
C GLU A 253 -20.25 -0.98 16.84
N VAL A 254 -19.90 0.24 16.43
CA VAL A 254 -18.55 0.86 16.50
C VAL A 254 -18.50 2.13 17.36
N LEU A 255 -19.62 2.87 17.42
CA LEU A 255 -19.84 4.05 18.26
C LEU A 255 -20.14 3.67 19.72
#